data_AF-A0A7C1IXC2-F1
#
_entry.id   AF-A0A7C1IXC2-F1
#
_cell.length_a   1.000
_cell.length_b   1.000
_cell.length_c   1.000
_cell.angle_alpha   90.00
_cell.angle_beta   90.00
_cell.angle_gamma   90.00
#
_symmetry.space_group_name_H-M   'P 1'
#
loop_
_entity.id
_entity.type
_entity.pdbx_description
1 polymer ?
#
loop_
_entity_poly.entity_id
_entity_poly.type
_entity_poly.pdbx_seq_one_letter_code
_entity_poly.pdbx_strand_id
1 'polypeptide(L)'
;MRTPIKQFQQTKGGGMKKSLLRNAFYALALSFLVFGTAGWLGGCSDNSVQPESVAPSQPTNLTVVQVDSNTAQLAWSASADNVVVAGYNVYRGDTLPPPPVLIGTTPVNSFRDTTLVSGSTYTWTVEAFDCSGNLSARSDPADTGTIGPPPSDTAILRSAAAFAIFAAAGITNTGPSTVNGDMGMTPGTSVVGFPPGTLNGTLHVNDAVATQAKLDWQNAYNDLVGRACDVVSPSLNGTLTPQVYCFPSTAGVGTLTLSGAGVYVFQIGSALSSASNASVTLTNGATADKVFWVVGSS
;
A
#
# COMPACT_ATOMS: atom_id res chain seq x y z
N MET A 1 -13.96 -3.88 46.03
CA MET A 1 -14.60 -2.55 45.94
C MET A 1 -14.49 -2.07 44.50
N ARG A 2 -15.63 -1.97 43.81
CA ARG A 2 -15.77 -1.39 42.46
C ARG A 2 -15.78 0.14 42.58
N THR A 3 -15.20 0.92 41.67
CA THR A 3 -15.86 1.72 40.59
C THR A 3 -14.99 3.00 40.39
N PRO A 4 -15.04 3.85 39.32
CA PRO A 4 -15.15 3.66 37.86
C PRO A 4 -14.08 4.41 37.00
N ILE A 5 -14.13 4.11 35.70
CA ILE A 5 -13.84 4.90 34.48
C ILE A 5 -13.71 6.43 34.66
N LYS A 6 -12.67 7.02 34.04
CA LYS A 6 -12.74 8.40 33.51
C LYS A 6 -12.24 8.46 32.05
N GLN A 7 -13.13 9.00 31.22
CA GLN A 7 -12.96 9.40 29.83
C GLN A 7 -11.91 10.51 29.65
N PHE A 8 -11.42 10.56 28.40
CA PHE A 8 -10.92 11.70 27.63
C PHE A 8 -11.14 13.10 28.21
N GLN A 9 -10.05 13.87 28.24
CA GLN A 9 -10.06 15.32 28.25
C GLN A 9 -9.04 15.81 27.21
N GLN A 10 -9.56 16.37 26.12
CA GLN A 10 -8.83 17.24 25.21
C GLN A 10 -8.77 18.63 25.88
N THR A 11 -7.57 19.13 26.17
CA THR A 11 -7.39 20.52 26.64
C THR A 11 -6.90 21.40 25.48
N LYS A 12 -7.64 22.49 25.26
CA LYS A 12 -7.38 23.55 24.27
C LYS A 12 -6.98 24.82 25.00
N GLY A 13 -5.93 25.48 24.51
CA GLY A 13 -5.47 26.82 24.92
C GLY A 13 -4.13 26.78 25.66
N GLY A 14 -3.11 27.57 25.33
CA GLY A 14 -2.93 28.65 24.37
C GLY A 14 -1.55 29.25 24.64
N GLY A 15 -0.77 29.52 23.60
CA GLY A 15 0.59 30.03 23.75
C GLY A 15 1.33 30.10 22.43
N MET A 16 0.85 30.95 21.51
CA MET A 16 1.59 31.29 20.28
C MET A 16 2.86 32.05 20.66
N LYS A 17 4.01 31.37 20.62
CA LYS A 17 5.31 32.01 20.45
C LYS A 17 5.68 31.92 18.97
N LYS A 18 5.62 33.07 18.28
CA LYS A 18 6.19 33.24 16.94
C LYS A 18 7.69 33.03 17.01
N SER A 19 8.18 31.94 16.45
CA SER A 19 9.54 31.82 15.95
C SER A 19 9.46 30.97 14.68
N LEU A 20 9.84 31.61 13.57
CA LEU A 20 9.98 31.05 12.23
C LEU A 20 10.60 29.65 12.27
N LEU A 21 10.07 28.70 11.49
CA LEU A 21 10.83 27.68 10.77
C LEU A 21 9.91 26.95 9.76
N ARG A 22 10.25 27.20 8.49
CA ARG A 22 10.00 26.50 7.22
C ARG A 22 9.14 25.21 7.19
N ASN A 23 8.22 25.21 6.23
CA ASN A 23 7.57 24.04 5.61
C ASN A 23 8.56 22.89 5.38
N ALA A 24 8.37 21.78 6.11
CA ALA A 24 8.96 20.50 5.78
C ALA A 24 8.07 19.79 4.76
N PHE A 25 8.37 19.97 3.47
CA PHE A 25 8.03 18.97 2.47
C PHE A 25 8.92 17.75 2.72
N TYR A 26 8.32 16.60 3.01
CA TYR A 26 9.01 15.32 3.06
C TYR A 26 9.45 14.96 1.64
N ALA A 27 10.72 15.21 1.33
CA ALA A 27 11.45 14.49 0.29
C ALA A 27 12.02 13.23 0.95
N LEU A 28 11.54 12.05 0.54
CA LEU A 28 12.20 10.80 0.87
C LEU A 28 13.41 10.67 -0.05
N ALA A 29 14.57 11.12 0.46
CA ALA A 29 15.86 10.76 -0.11
C ALA A 29 16.16 9.31 0.25
N LEU A 30 16.29 8.44 -0.75
CA LEU A 30 16.93 7.13 -0.59
C LEU A 30 18.36 7.24 -1.12
N SER A 31 19.34 7.15 -0.21
CA SER A 31 20.77 7.12 -0.55
C SER A 31 21.36 5.76 -0.21
N PHE A 32 21.76 5.05 -1.28
CA PHE A 32 22.91 4.15 -1.45
C PHE A 32 23.14 2.91 -0.56
N LEU A 33 23.24 1.76 -1.24
CA LEU A 33 24.32 0.80 -1.00
C LEU A 33 24.92 0.34 -2.32
N VAL A 34 26.19 0.67 -2.51
CA VAL A 34 27.06 0.12 -3.55
C VAL A 34 27.44 -1.30 -3.14
N PHE A 35 27.09 -2.29 -3.95
CA PHE A 35 27.88 -3.51 -4.06
C PHE A 35 28.46 -3.57 -5.47
N GLY A 36 29.75 -3.30 -5.56
CA GLY A 36 30.53 -3.64 -6.73
C GLY A 36 30.70 -5.14 -6.81
N THR A 37 30.27 -5.74 -7.92
CA THR A 37 31.11 -6.69 -8.65
C THR A 37 31.17 -6.21 -10.09
N ALA A 38 32.38 -6.13 -10.61
CA ALA A 38 32.72 -5.49 -11.87
C ALA A 38 31.96 -6.10 -13.06
N GLY A 39 31.31 -5.24 -13.85
CA GLY A 39 30.63 -5.60 -15.08
C GLY A 39 30.22 -4.35 -15.85
N TRP A 40 31.23 -3.68 -16.44
CA TRP A 40 31.16 -2.58 -17.40
C TRP A 40 30.56 -1.24 -16.93
N LEU A 41 31.48 -0.35 -16.53
CA LEU A 41 31.30 1.10 -16.60
C LEU A 41 31.13 1.51 -18.07
N GLY A 42 29.89 1.58 -18.55
CA GLY A 42 29.54 2.46 -19.66
C GLY A 42 29.46 3.89 -19.15
N GLY A 43 30.61 4.47 -18.77
CA GLY A 43 30.67 5.88 -18.38
C GLY A 43 30.38 6.75 -19.59
N CYS A 44 29.41 7.65 -19.48
CA CYS A 44 29.28 8.81 -20.34
C CYS A 44 30.61 9.59 -20.32
N SER A 45 31.49 9.33 -21.30
CA SER A 45 32.66 10.17 -21.54
C SER A 45 32.40 10.93 -22.82
N ASP A 46 31.62 12.01 -22.70
CA ASP A 46 31.55 13.01 -23.76
C ASP A 46 32.89 13.75 -23.78
N ASN A 47 33.71 13.43 -24.78
CA ASN A 47 35.02 14.02 -24.99
C ASN A 47 34.95 15.14 -26.06
N SER A 48 33.76 15.69 -26.32
CA SER A 48 33.54 16.78 -27.26
C SER A 48 33.58 18.15 -26.55
N VAL A 49 34.22 19.15 -27.18
CA VAL A 49 34.43 20.51 -26.64
C VAL A 49 33.28 21.45 -27.04
N GLN A 50 32.07 20.93 -27.23
CA GLN A 50 30.87 21.72 -27.50
C GLN A 50 29.74 21.21 -26.60
N PRO A 51 29.06 22.08 -25.81
CA PRO A 51 27.83 21.67 -25.16
C PRO A 51 26.84 21.31 -26.26
N GLU A 52 26.62 20.02 -26.44
CA GLU A 52 25.64 19.54 -27.38
C GLU A 52 24.23 19.88 -26.87
N SER A 53 23.46 20.56 -27.71
CA SER A 53 22.12 21.06 -27.37
C SER A 53 20.99 20.29 -28.04
N VAL A 54 21.31 19.18 -28.72
CA VAL A 54 20.31 18.34 -29.38
C VAL A 54 19.76 17.37 -28.35
N ALA A 55 18.45 17.41 -28.13
CA ALA A 55 17.78 16.45 -27.28
C ALA A 55 17.52 15.13 -28.02
N PRO A 56 17.47 13.99 -27.30
CA PRO A 56 17.06 12.73 -27.89
C PRO A 56 15.68 12.79 -28.54
N SER A 57 15.44 11.92 -29.51
CA SER A 57 14.11 11.74 -30.09
C SER A 57 13.09 11.27 -29.04
N GLN A 58 11.82 11.64 -29.23
CA GLN A 58 10.73 11.16 -28.38
C GLN A 58 10.67 9.61 -28.41
N PRO A 59 10.55 8.93 -27.24
CA PRO A 59 10.24 7.50 -27.20
C PRO A 59 8.88 7.21 -27.83
N THR A 60 8.77 6.13 -28.60
CA THR A 60 7.53 5.76 -29.31
C THR A 60 7.10 4.34 -28.94
N ASN A 61 5.85 3.98 -29.29
CA ASN A 61 5.27 2.66 -29.02
C ASN A 61 5.38 2.25 -27.54
N LEU A 62 5.19 3.19 -26.61
CA LEU A 62 5.06 2.85 -25.20
C LEU A 62 3.86 1.94 -25.04
N THR A 63 4.09 0.77 -24.45
CA THR A 63 3.06 -0.23 -24.22
C THR A 63 3.25 -0.89 -22.87
N VAL A 64 2.12 -1.28 -22.29
CA VAL A 64 2.07 -2.15 -21.13
C VAL A 64 2.05 -3.59 -21.65
N VAL A 65 3.14 -4.32 -21.48
CA VAL A 65 3.31 -5.67 -22.07
C VAL A 65 2.88 -6.80 -21.13
N GLN A 66 2.83 -6.54 -19.82
CA GLN A 66 2.32 -7.48 -18.82
C GLN A 66 1.71 -6.71 -17.64
N VAL A 67 0.57 -7.19 -17.15
CA VAL A 67 -0.08 -6.68 -15.95
C VAL A 67 -0.32 -7.83 -15.01
N ASP A 68 0.16 -7.70 -13.78
CA ASP A 68 -0.20 -8.57 -12.67
C ASP A 68 -0.96 -7.77 -11.62
N SER A 69 -1.27 -8.41 -10.51
CA SER A 69 -2.16 -7.88 -9.47
C SER A 69 -1.62 -6.68 -8.65
N ASN A 70 -0.37 -6.26 -8.86
CA ASN A 70 0.25 -5.06 -8.27
C ASN A 70 1.45 -4.54 -9.08
N THR A 71 1.65 -5.06 -10.30
CA THR A 71 2.83 -4.75 -11.10
C THR A 71 2.46 -4.59 -12.57
N ALA A 72 3.14 -3.68 -13.25
CA ALA A 72 3.04 -3.53 -14.70
C ALA A 72 4.44 -3.54 -15.31
N GLN A 73 4.62 -4.32 -16.37
CA GLN A 73 5.82 -4.29 -17.20
C GLN A 73 5.56 -3.37 -18.39
N LEU A 74 6.39 -2.35 -18.52
CA LEU A 74 6.37 -1.41 -19.63
C LEU A 74 7.50 -1.74 -20.61
N ALA A 75 7.25 -1.51 -21.89
CA ALA A 75 8.25 -1.54 -22.95
C ALA A 75 7.97 -0.43 -23.98
N TRP A 76 9.02 0.08 -24.61
CA TRP A 76 8.91 1.10 -25.66
C TRP A 76 10.00 0.94 -26.72
N SER A 77 9.85 1.63 -27.84
CA SER A 77 10.88 1.71 -28.87
C SER A 77 11.97 2.71 -28.46
N ALA A 78 13.23 2.34 -28.69
CA ALA A 78 14.37 3.16 -28.32
C ALA A 78 14.39 4.50 -29.06
N SER A 79 14.72 5.56 -28.32
CA SER A 79 15.06 6.88 -28.87
C SER A 79 16.40 6.85 -29.59
N ALA A 80 16.58 7.76 -30.55
CA ALA A 80 17.85 8.06 -31.18
C ALA A 80 18.36 9.42 -30.73
N ASP A 81 19.68 9.56 -30.67
CA ASP A 81 20.39 10.80 -30.39
C ASP A 81 21.64 10.83 -31.28
N ASN A 82 22.23 11.99 -31.51
CA ASN A 82 23.42 12.08 -32.36
C ASN A 82 24.72 11.68 -31.63
N VAL A 83 24.72 11.58 -30.30
CA VAL A 83 25.81 10.97 -29.53
C VAL A 83 25.34 9.71 -28.81
N VAL A 84 24.48 9.86 -27.79
CA VAL A 84 24.04 8.73 -26.98
C VAL A 84 22.81 9.08 -26.15
N VAL A 85 21.85 8.16 -26.11
CA VAL A 85 20.76 8.18 -25.12
C VAL A 85 21.30 7.55 -23.83
N ALA A 86 21.39 8.35 -22.76
CA ALA A 86 21.88 7.90 -21.46
C ALA A 86 20.83 7.07 -20.69
N GLY A 87 19.54 7.32 -20.94
CA GLY A 87 18.46 6.51 -20.39
C GLY A 87 17.08 7.13 -20.56
N TYR A 88 16.15 6.66 -19.74
CA TYR A 88 14.74 7.05 -19.77
C TYR A 88 14.21 7.34 -18.37
N ASN A 89 13.41 8.40 -18.26
CA ASN A 89 12.61 8.72 -17.08
C ASN A 89 11.17 8.25 -17.28
N VAL A 90 10.62 7.57 -16.28
CA VAL A 90 9.28 6.96 -16.34
C VAL A 90 8.34 7.68 -15.37
N TYR A 91 7.22 8.16 -15.87
CA TYR A 91 6.22 8.90 -15.11
C TYR A 91 4.91 8.14 -15.01
N ARG A 92 4.18 8.33 -13.91
CA ARG A 92 2.84 7.75 -13.70
C ARG A 92 1.80 8.81 -13.34
N GLY A 93 0.61 8.67 -13.93
CA GLY A 93 -0.58 9.50 -13.69
C GLY A 93 -0.71 10.66 -14.67
N ASP A 94 -1.50 10.52 -15.74
CA ASP A 94 -1.68 11.54 -16.77
C ASP A 94 -3.12 12.08 -16.89
N THR A 95 -4.09 11.51 -16.16
CA THR A 95 -5.42 12.07 -16.00
C THR A 95 -5.36 13.18 -14.94
N LEU A 96 -5.25 14.43 -15.41
CA LEU A 96 -5.31 15.71 -14.69
C LEU A 96 -5.83 15.70 -13.22
N PRO A 97 -5.47 16.75 -12.45
CA PRO A 97 -4.36 16.83 -11.50
C PRO A 97 -4.42 15.77 -10.37
N PRO A 98 -3.28 15.44 -9.74
CA PRO A 98 -1.96 16.10 -9.82
C PRO A 98 -1.13 15.75 -11.09
N PRO A 99 -0.05 16.49 -11.39
CA PRO A 99 0.83 16.20 -12.53
C PRO A 99 1.49 14.81 -12.42
N PRO A 100 1.94 14.22 -13.56
CA PRO A 100 2.62 12.93 -13.58
C PRO A 100 3.83 12.90 -12.64
N VAL A 101 3.91 11.87 -11.81
CA VAL A 101 4.99 11.69 -10.84
C VAL A 101 6.09 10.83 -11.47
N LEU A 102 7.35 11.26 -11.38
CA LEU A 102 8.52 10.44 -11.75
C LEU A 102 8.60 9.26 -10.79
N ILE A 103 8.49 8.04 -11.31
CA ILE A 103 8.51 6.80 -10.51
C ILE A 103 9.83 6.04 -10.63
N GLY A 104 10.67 6.36 -11.63
CA GLY A 104 11.97 5.76 -11.77
C GLY A 104 12.69 6.13 -13.07
N THR A 105 13.93 5.66 -13.16
CA THR A 105 14.84 5.88 -14.29
C THR A 105 15.48 4.55 -14.69
N THR A 106 15.68 4.33 -15.99
CA THR A 106 16.24 3.08 -16.52
C THR A 106 17.13 3.33 -17.75
N PRO A 107 18.27 2.63 -17.91
CA PRO A 107 19.12 2.75 -19.09
C PRO A 107 18.62 1.88 -20.27
N VAL A 108 17.63 1.03 -20.03
CA VAL A 108 17.04 0.13 -21.04
C VAL A 108 15.62 0.56 -21.38
N ASN A 109 15.12 0.08 -22.50
CA ASN A 109 13.79 0.39 -23.03
C ASN A 109 12.63 -0.40 -22.37
N SER A 110 12.77 -0.65 -21.06
CA SER A 110 11.76 -1.33 -20.26
C SER A 110 11.80 -0.89 -18.80
N PHE A 111 10.65 -0.94 -18.13
CA PHE A 111 10.52 -0.60 -16.72
C PHE A 111 9.43 -1.45 -16.06
N ARG A 112 9.72 -1.95 -14.85
CA ARG A 112 8.75 -2.69 -14.06
C ARG A 112 8.25 -1.82 -12.91
N ASP A 113 7.02 -1.35 -13.00
CA ASP A 113 6.36 -0.66 -11.88
C ASP A 113 5.81 -1.70 -10.92
N THR A 114 6.26 -1.67 -9.66
CA THR A 114 5.88 -2.63 -8.61
C THR A 114 5.05 -2.00 -7.49
N THR A 115 4.58 -0.77 -7.71
CA THR A 115 3.95 0.05 -6.66
C THR A 115 2.47 0.28 -6.95
N LEU A 116 1.83 -0.62 -7.70
CA LEU A 116 0.46 -0.48 -8.17
C LEU A 116 -0.55 -1.05 -7.19
N VAL A 117 -1.71 -0.40 -7.16
CA VAL A 117 -2.89 -0.82 -6.41
C VAL A 117 -3.80 -1.62 -7.36
N SER A 118 -4.15 -2.85 -6.95
CA SER A 118 -5.08 -3.70 -7.69
C SER A 118 -6.43 -3.00 -7.87
N GLY A 119 -7.09 -3.20 -9.02
CA GLY A 119 -8.39 -2.59 -9.30
C GLY A 119 -8.32 -1.10 -9.67
N SER A 120 -7.15 -0.47 -9.62
CA SER A 120 -6.94 0.88 -10.14
C SER A 120 -6.56 0.85 -11.62
N THR A 121 -6.79 1.96 -12.31
CA THR A 121 -6.26 2.22 -13.64
C THR A 121 -5.10 3.20 -13.53
N TYR A 122 -4.07 2.98 -14.33
CA TYR A 122 -2.89 3.84 -14.33
C TYR A 122 -2.44 4.08 -15.75
N THR A 123 -1.81 5.23 -15.93
CA THR A 123 -1.21 5.62 -17.19
C THR A 123 0.24 6.03 -16.99
N TRP A 124 1.08 5.71 -17.98
CA TRP A 124 2.49 6.06 -17.98
C TRP A 124 2.87 6.86 -19.21
N THR A 125 3.90 7.68 -19.03
CA THR A 125 4.64 8.34 -20.11
C THR A 125 6.13 8.18 -19.85
N VAL A 126 6.93 8.20 -20.91
CA VAL A 126 8.38 8.04 -20.85
C VAL A 126 9.06 9.14 -21.65
N GLU A 127 10.14 9.72 -21.13
CA GLU A 127 11.04 10.61 -21.89
C GLU A 127 12.46 10.06 -21.84
N ALA A 128 13.24 10.35 -22.89
CA ALA A 128 14.66 10.02 -22.98
C ALA A 128 15.51 11.18 -22.52
N PHE A 129 16.69 10.89 -21.99
CA PHE A 129 17.70 11.88 -21.66
C PHE A 129 19.09 11.45 -22.14
N ASP A 130 19.94 12.42 -22.46
CA ASP A 130 21.33 12.21 -22.85
C ASP A 130 22.31 12.47 -21.69
N CYS A 131 23.60 12.29 -21.94
CA CYS A 131 24.65 12.55 -20.95
C CYS A 131 24.87 14.05 -20.65
N SER A 132 24.33 14.93 -21.50
CA SER A 132 24.42 16.39 -21.41
C SER A 132 23.26 17.02 -20.63
N GLY A 133 22.24 16.21 -20.29
CA GLY A 133 21.06 16.61 -19.55
C GLY A 133 19.91 17.13 -20.42
N ASN A 134 19.98 16.98 -21.75
CA ASN A 134 18.85 17.30 -22.63
C ASN A 134 17.76 16.23 -22.51
N LEU A 135 16.50 16.67 -22.52
CA LEU A 135 15.31 15.81 -22.38
C LEU A 135 14.50 15.83 -23.67
N SER A 136 14.05 14.65 -24.11
CA SER A 136 13.09 14.54 -25.21
C SER A 136 11.70 15.03 -24.79
N ALA A 137 10.79 15.18 -25.76
CA ALA A 137 9.36 15.14 -25.45
C ALA A 137 8.99 13.79 -24.81
N ARG A 138 7.94 13.77 -23.97
CA ARG A 138 7.35 12.53 -23.44
C ARG A 138 6.63 11.76 -24.53
N SER A 139 6.66 10.44 -24.47
CA SER A 139 5.89 9.54 -25.33
C SER A 139 4.39 9.85 -25.27
N ASP A 140 3.64 9.33 -26.25
CA ASP A 140 2.21 9.14 -26.07
C ASP A 140 1.96 8.24 -24.84
N PRO A 141 0.85 8.47 -24.11
CA PRO A 141 0.56 7.73 -22.90
C PRO A 141 0.15 6.28 -23.19
N ALA A 142 0.55 5.38 -22.30
CA ALA A 142 0.07 4.00 -22.28
C ALA A 142 -0.74 3.75 -21.01
N ASP A 143 -1.97 3.25 -21.18
CA ASP A 143 -2.85 2.84 -20.08
C ASP A 143 -2.73 1.34 -19.85
N THR A 144 -2.85 0.91 -18.59
CA THR A 144 -2.87 -0.49 -18.18
C THR A 144 -4.21 -1.19 -18.41
N GLY A 145 -5.30 -0.44 -18.58
CA GLY A 145 -6.60 -0.97 -18.17
C GLY A 145 -6.61 -1.21 -16.66
N THR A 146 -7.51 -2.07 -16.15
CA THR A 146 -7.57 -2.37 -14.71
C THR A 146 -6.42 -3.29 -14.28
N ILE A 147 -5.67 -2.91 -13.23
CA ILE A 147 -4.60 -3.74 -12.66
C ILE A 147 -5.15 -5.00 -12.00
N GLY A 148 -4.98 -6.13 -12.70
CA GLY A 148 -5.37 -7.48 -12.29
C GLY A 148 -6.89 -7.70 -12.16
N PRO A 149 -7.36 -8.96 -12.10
CA PRO A 149 -8.66 -9.24 -11.49
C PRO A 149 -8.60 -8.87 -9.99
N PRO A 150 -9.71 -8.43 -9.37
CA PRO A 150 -9.76 -8.30 -7.92
C PRO A 150 -9.28 -9.62 -7.29
N PRO A 151 -8.54 -9.59 -6.17
CA PRO A 151 -8.00 -10.79 -5.58
C PRO A 151 -9.13 -11.81 -5.40
N SER A 152 -8.94 -13.02 -5.93
CA SER A 152 -9.83 -14.14 -5.66
C SER A 152 -10.04 -14.24 -4.16
N ASP A 153 -11.29 -14.42 -3.73
CA ASP A 153 -11.71 -14.43 -2.32
C ASP A 153 -10.89 -15.35 -1.39
N THR A 154 -10.08 -16.26 -1.94
CA THR A 154 -9.09 -17.13 -1.27
C THR A 154 -7.77 -16.49 -0.87
N ALA A 155 -7.44 -15.26 -1.27
CA ALA A 155 -6.15 -14.64 -0.92
C ALA A 155 -6.17 -13.10 -0.86
N ILE A 156 -7.25 -12.52 -0.32
CA ILE A 156 -7.44 -11.06 -0.25
C ILE A 156 -6.25 -10.35 0.46
N LEU A 157 -5.73 -10.93 1.55
CA LEU A 157 -4.69 -10.31 2.38
C LEU A 157 -3.25 -10.49 1.86
N ARG A 158 -2.99 -11.43 0.93
CA ARG A 158 -1.63 -11.71 0.40
C ARG A 158 -0.56 -11.81 1.51
N SER A 159 0.55 -11.06 1.42
CA SER A 159 1.62 -11.13 2.43
C SER A 159 1.19 -10.66 3.82
N ALA A 160 0.13 -9.84 3.91
CA ALA A 160 -0.44 -9.45 5.20
C ALA A 160 -1.09 -10.63 5.95
N ALA A 161 -1.42 -11.74 5.26
CA ALA A 161 -2.04 -12.91 5.88
C ALA A 161 -1.14 -13.63 6.90
N ALA A 162 0.19 -13.43 6.85
CA ALA A 162 1.12 -14.01 7.81
C ALA A 162 1.12 -13.28 9.18
N PHE A 163 0.60 -12.05 9.21
CA PHE A 163 0.65 -11.18 10.38
C PHE A 163 -0.57 -11.39 11.28
N ALA A 164 -0.33 -11.76 12.53
CA ALA A 164 -1.36 -11.78 13.56
C ALA A 164 -1.65 -10.37 14.10
N ILE A 165 -0.63 -9.51 14.15
CA ILE A 165 -0.76 -8.11 14.54
C ILE A 165 0.06 -7.25 13.58
N PHE A 166 -0.55 -6.20 13.06
CA PHE A 166 0.15 -5.17 12.29
C PHE A 166 -0.27 -3.78 12.75
N ALA A 167 0.69 -2.87 12.96
CA ALA A 167 0.38 -1.51 13.41
C ALA A 167 1.21 -0.45 12.68
N ALA A 168 0.64 0.75 12.51
CA ALA A 168 1.36 1.89 11.93
C ALA A 168 2.12 2.72 12.98
N ALA A 169 1.58 2.85 14.21
CA ALA A 169 2.10 3.77 15.22
C ALA A 169 2.92 3.06 16.32
N GLY A 170 2.34 2.04 16.97
CA GLY A 170 2.95 1.33 18.09
C GLY A 170 2.13 0.11 18.52
N ILE A 171 2.78 -0.86 19.15
CA ILE A 171 2.15 -2.05 19.74
C ILE A 171 2.50 -2.01 21.23
N THR A 172 1.49 -2.05 22.09
CA THR A 172 1.65 -2.06 23.55
C THR A 172 0.90 -3.25 24.12
N ASN A 173 1.58 -4.07 24.92
CA ASN A 173 0.99 -5.18 25.63
C ASN A 173 1.18 -5.04 27.15
N THR A 174 0.17 -5.47 27.92
CA THR A 174 0.22 -5.56 29.38
C THR A 174 -0.19 -6.97 29.79
N GLY A 175 0.68 -7.67 30.52
CA GLY A 175 0.41 -9.04 30.97
C GLY A 175 0.81 -10.13 29.96
N PRO A 176 0.57 -11.41 30.30
CA PRO A 176 1.13 -12.57 29.59
C PRO A 176 0.33 -12.96 28.33
N SER A 177 0.18 -12.03 27.39
CA SER A 177 -0.46 -12.30 26.09
C SER A 177 0.38 -13.26 25.24
N THR A 178 -0.26 -14.12 24.46
CA THR A 178 0.42 -14.97 23.46
C THR A 178 -0.07 -14.57 22.07
N VAL A 179 0.86 -14.28 21.16
CA VAL A 179 0.58 -13.99 19.75
C VAL A 179 1.11 -15.13 18.90
N ASN A 180 0.25 -15.76 18.11
CA ASN A 180 0.61 -16.84 17.18
C ASN A 180 0.53 -16.31 15.75
N GLY A 181 1.68 -16.21 15.08
CA GLY A 181 1.85 -15.53 13.80
C GLY A 181 2.77 -14.31 13.92
N ASP A 182 3.09 -13.69 12.80
CA ASP A 182 4.07 -12.60 12.77
C ASP A 182 3.50 -11.30 13.35
N MET A 183 4.38 -10.46 13.89
CA MET A 183 4.04 -9.09 14.26
C MET A 183 4.74 -8.11 13.33
N GLY A 184 4.02 -7.09 12.88
CA GLY A 184 4.50 -6.14 11.90
C GLY A 184 4.29 -4.69 12.32
N MET A 185 5.22 -3.82 11.94
CA MET A 185 5.08 -2.39 12.16
C MET A 185 5.74 -1.55 11.07
N THR A 186 5.00 -0.59 10.53
CA THR A 186 5.56 0.50 9.73
C THR A 186 4.57 1.67 9.56
N PRO A 187 4.98 2.96 9.70
CA PRO A 187 6.35 3.46 9.89
C PRO A 187 6.83 3.53 11.35
N GLY A 188 5.97 3.20 12.32
CA GLY A 188 6.30 3.25 13.75
C GLY A 188 7.46 2.33 14.16
N THR A 189 7.95 2.52 15.38
CA THR A 189 9.11 1.78 15.91
C THR A 189 8.91 1.25 17.33
N SER A 190 7.79 1.54 17.98
CA SER A 190 7.58 1.23 19.40
C SER A 190 6.78 -0.06 19.60
N VAL A 191 7.46 -1.13 20.00
CA VAL A 191 6.85 -2.40 20.44
C VAL A 191 7.21 -2.60 21.90
N VAL A 192 6.22 -2.57 22.79
CA VAL A 192 6.39 -2.62 24.25
C VAL A 192 5.53 -3.74 24.85
N GLY A 193 6.07 -4.44 25.84
CA GLY A 193 5.33 -5.47 26.59
C GLY A 193 5.48 -6.90 26.08
N PHE A 194 6.46 -7.16 25.22
CA PHE A 194 6.90 -8.49 24.80
C PHE A 194 8.39 -8.65 25.15
N PRO A 195 8.75 -9.05 26.40
CA PRO A 195 7.94 -9.64 27.49
C PRO A 195 7.13 -8.64 28.36
N PRO A 196 6.14 -9.10 29.17
CA PRO A 196 5.79 -10.51 29.48
C PRO A 196 4.94 -11.21 28.41
N GLY A 197 4.52 -10.50 27.35
CA GLY A 197 3.91 -11.13 26.19
C GLY A 197 4.89 -12.08 25.49
N THR A 198 4.36 -13.13 24.89
CA THR A 198 5.09 -14.11 24.09
C THR A 198 4.68 -14.00 22.63
N LEU A 199 5.66 -13.92 21.74
CA LEU A 199 5.47 -13.97 20.29
C LEU A 199 5.93 -15.33 19.76
N ASN A 200 5.00 -16.08 19.19
CA ASN A 200 5.24 -17.31 18.44
C ASN A 200 5.22 -16.97 16.93
N GLY A 201 6.22 -16.23 16.49
CA GLY A 201 6.35 -15.70 15.12
C GLY A 201 7.57 -14.79 15.00
N THR A 202 7.70 -14.09 13.89
CA THR A 202 8.77 -13.12 13.64
C THR A 202 8.26 -11.69 13.81
N LEU A 203 9.09 -10.83 14.39
CA LEU A 203 8.81 -9.40 14.46
C LEU A 203 9.46 -8.67 13.29
N HIS A 204 8.65 -7.98 12.48
CA HIS A 204 9.08 -7.16 11.34
C HIS A 204 8.81 -5.67 11.61
N VAL A 205 9.87 -4.85 11.70
CA VAL A 205 9.73 -3.40 11.93
C VAL A 205 10.48 -2.65 10.85
N ASN A 206 9.75 -1.88 10.04
CA ASN A 206 10.28 -1.05 8.96
C ASN A 206 11.22 -1.78 7.98
N ASP A 207 11.08 -3.10 7.84
CA ASP A 207 11.78 -3.89 6.83
C ASP A 207 10.93 -4.05 5.56
N ALA A 208 11.51 -4.70 4.55
CA ALA A 208 10.83 -4.94 3.28
C ALA A 208 9.55 -5.78 3.44
N VAL A 209 9.51 -6.70 4.40
CA VAL A 209 8.36 -7.58 4.65
C VAL A 209 7.20 -6.77 5.24
N ALA A 210 7.45 -5.98 6.28
CA ALA A 210 6.46 -5.09 6.86
C ALA A 210 5.98 -4.03 5.86
N THR A 211 6.88 -3.49 5.05
CA THR A 211 6.53 -2.52 4.00
C THR A 211 5.59 -3.12 2.97
N GLN A 212 5.89 -4.34 2.48
CA GLN A 212 5.04 -5.03 1.52
C GLN A 212 3.70 -5.46 2.13
N ALA A 213 3.70 -5.96 3.37
CA ALA A 213 2.48 -6.36 4.07
C ALA A 213 1.51 -5.19 4.29
N LYS A 214 2.03 -3.99 4.57
CA LYS A 214 1.21 -2.77 4.63
C LYS A 214 0.55 -2.46 3.29
N LEU A 215 1.29 -2.56 2.19
CA LEU A 215 0.74 -2.31 0.85
C LEU A 215 -0.35 -3.32 0.50
N ASP A 216 -0.09 -4.61 0.78
CA ASP A 216 -1.07 -5.68 0.54
C ASP A 216 -2.32 -5.52 1.42
N TRP A 217 -2.17 -5.11 2.69
CA TRP A 217 -3.29 -4.78 3.57
C TRP A 217 -4.09 -3.58 3.05
N GLN A 218 -3.43 -2.53 2.56
CA GLN A 218 -4.12 -1.37 1.97
C GLN A 218 -4.91 -1.76 0.72
N ASN A 219 -4.34 -2.63 -0.12
CA ASN A 219 -5.02 -3.17 -1.28
C ASN A 219 -6.25 -3.99 -0.88
N ALA A 220 -6.11 -4.86 0.12
CA ALA A 220 -7.23 -5.64 0.67
C ALA A 220 -8.32 -4.73 1.25
N TYR A 221 -7.96 -3.70 2.01
CA TYR A 221 -8.90 -2.74 2.57
C TYR A 221 -9.70 -2.02 1.47
N ASN A 222 -9.01 -1.54 0.43
CA ASN A 222 -9.63 -0.83 -0.69
C ASN A 222 -10.56 -1.74 -1.52
N ASP A 223 -10.16 -3.01 -1.75
CA ASP A 223 -11.04 -4.02 -2.37
C ASP A 223 -12.31 -4.21 -1.54
N LEU A 224 -12.15 -4.51 -0.25
CA LEU A 224 -13.26 -4.86 0.63
C LEU A 224 -14.24 -3.71 0.85
N VAL A 225 -13.76 -2.46 0.96
CA VAL A 225 -14.63 -1.27 1.10
C VAL A 225 -15.31 -0.88 -0.22
N GLY A 226 -14.73 -1.25 -1.36
CA GLY A 226 -15.30 -1.01 -2.69
C GLY A 226 -16.43 -1.97 -3.08
N ARG A 227 -16.62 -3.07 -2.33
CA ARG A 227 -17.68 -4.05 -2.62
C ARG A 227 -19.07 -3.46 -2.39
N ALA A 228 -20.01 -3.79 -3.27
CA ALA A 228 -21.40 -3.37 -3.14
C ALA A 228 -22.04 -3.97 -1.88
N CYS A 229 -22.89 -3.18 -1.22
CA CYS A 229 -23.62 -3.61 -0.05
C CYS A 229 -24.77 -4.55 -0.41
N ASP A 230 -24.79 -5.76 0.15
CA ASP A 230 -25.93 -6.67 0.01
C ASP A 230 -26.99 -6.40 1.08
N VAL A 231 -26.56 -6.18 2.32
CA VAL A 231 -27.46 -5.92 3.46
C VAL A 231 -26.94 -4.76 4.32
N VAL A 232 -27.82 -3.82 4.64
CA VAL A 232 -27.49 -2.63 5.43
C VAL A 232 -28.00 -2.78 6.87
N SER A 233 -27.10 -2.58 7.82
CA SER A 233 -27.31 -2.53 9.27
C SER A 233 -28.08 -3.73 9.86
N PRO A 234 -27.71 -4.99 9.56
CA PRO A 234 -28.32 -6.14 10.23
C PRO A 234 -27.91 -6.21 11.71
N SER A 235 -28.63 -6.99 12.51
CA SER A 235 -28.21 -7.32 13.88
C SER A 235 -26.96 -8.21 13.85
N LEU A 236 -25.92 -7.84 14.61
CA LEU A 236 -24.73 -8.67 14.87
C LEU A 236 -24.88 -9.53 16.14
N ASN A 237 -26.10 -9.99 16.40
CA ASN A 237 -26.47 -10.83 17.55
C ASN A 237 -27.51 -11.87 17.10
N GLY A 238 -27.06 -12.87 16.35
CA GLY A 238 -27.90 -13.81 15.62
C GLY A 238 -27.09 -14.63 14.61
N THR A 239 -27.74 -15.23 13.62
CA THR A 239 -27.06 -15.99 12.54
C THR A 239 -27.03 -15.20 11.24
N LEU A 240 -25.87 -15.15 10.59
CA LEU A 240 -25.64 -14.51 9.30
C LEU A 240 -25.03 -15.50 8.29
N THR A 241 -25.31 -15.29 7.01
CA THR A 241 -24.81 -16.07 5.86
C THR A 241 -23.73 -15.31 5.10
N PRO A 242 -22.93 -15.96 4.23
CA PRO A 242 -21.86 -15.28 3.52
C PRO A 242 -22.40 -14.22 2.54
N GLN A 243 -21.97 -12.96 2.69
CA GLN A 243 -22.30 -11.79 1.86
C GLN A 243 -21.63 -10.50 2.42
N VAL A 244 -21.91 -9.35 1.80
CA VAL A 244 -21.44 -8.03 2.24
C VAL A 244 -22.47 -7.30 3.11
N TYR A 245 -22.07 -6.99 4.34
CA TYR A 245 -22.85 -6.29 5.37
C TYR A 245 -22.30 -4.90 5.61
N CYS A 246 -23.17 -3.88 5.52
CA CYS A 246 -22.75 -2.48 5.62
C CYS A 246 -23.41 -1.76 6.80
N PHE A 247 -22.61 -1.05 7.59
CA PHE A 247 -23.02 -0.26 8.74
C PHE A 247 -22.53 1.18 8.53
N PRO A 248 -23.40 2.13 8.16
CA PRO A 248 -22.97 3.52 7.87
C PRO A 248 -22.34 4.26 9.08
N SER A 249 -22.55 3.77 10.30
CA SER A 249 -22.05 4.37 11.54
C SER A 249 -21.30 3.36 12.39
N THR A 250 -21.67 3.20 13.66
CA THR A 250 -21.06 2.24 14.58
C THR A 250 -21.77 0.90 14.54
N ALA A 251 -21.07 -0.16 14.91
CA ALA A 251 -21.63 -1.50 15.05
C ALA A 251 -21.20 -2.14 16.38
N GLY A 252 -22.08 -2.98 16.93
CA GLY A 252 -21.83 -3.71 18.18
C GLY A 252 -22.02 -5.20 17.98
N VAL A 253 -21.00 -6.01 18.28
CA VAL A 253 -21.06 -7.48 18.18
C VAL A 253 -21.54 -8.08 19.50
N GLY A 254 -22.57 -8.93 19.42
CA GLY A 254 -23.09 -9.74 20.51
C GLY A 254 -22.67 -11.21 20.38
N THR A 255 -23.61 -12.14 20.50
CA THR A 255 -23.41 -13.56 20.15
C THR A 255 -23.78 -13.77 18.68
N LEU A 256 -22.77 -13.75 17.82
CA LEU A 256 -22.90 -13.86 16.37
C LEU A 256 -22.53 -15.28 15.91
N THR A 257 -23.34 -15.86 15.04
CA THR A 257 -23.03 -17.10 14.32
C THR A 257 -22.91 -16.80 12.84
N LEU A 258 -21.79 -17.16 12.23
CA LEU A 258 -21.59 -17.14 10.79
C LEU A 258 -21.78 -18.56 10.29
N SER A 259 -22.75 -18.76 9.41
CA SER A 259 -23.15 -20.08 8.93
C SER A 259 -23.13 -20.17 7.41
N GLY A 260 -22.40 -21.15 6.89
CA GLY A 260 -22.24 -21.39 5.46
C GLY A 260 -20.82 -21.12 4.96
N ALA A 261 -20.38 -21.88 3.96
CA ALA A 261 -19.11 -21.63 3.28
C ALA A 261 -19.22 -20.40 2.38
N GLY A 262 -18.28 -19.46 2.52
CA GLY A 262 -18.21 -18.26 1.70
C GLY A 262 -17.53 -17.11 2.42
N VAL A 263 -17.52 -15.93 1.78
CA VAL A 263 -16.93 -14.71 2.33
C VAL A 263 -17.96 -13.89 3.08
N TYR A 264 -17.56 -13.40 4.25
CA TYR A 264 -18.29 -12.43 5.05
C TYR A 264 -17.51 -11.12 5.06
N VAL A 265 -18.12 -10.04 4.60
CA VAL A 265 -17.51 -8.70 4.68
C VAL A 265 -18.38 -7.81 5.55
N PHE A 266 -17.83 -7.24 6.61
CA PHE A 266 -18.49 -6.28 7.47
C PHE A 266 -17.85 -4.91 7.28
N GLN A 267 -18.47 -4.06 6.46
CA GLN A 267 -18.08 -2.66 6.26
C GLN A 267 -18.71 -1.78 7.34
N ILE A 268 -17.92 -1.15 8.20
CA ILE A 268 -18.38 -0.34 9.33
C ILE A 268 -17.79 1.06 9.20
N GLY A 269 -18.63 2.06 9.02
CA GLY A 269 -18.21 3.44 8.74
C GLY A 269 -17.50 4.13 9.91
N SER A 270 -17.67 3.64 11.14
CA SER A 270 -17.04 4.17 12.35
C SER A 270 -16.55 3.05 13.27
N ALA A 271 -16.78 3.16 14.58
CA ALA A 271 -16.28 2.24 15.59
C ALA A 271 -17.05 0.91 15.62
N LEU A 272 -16.28 -0.18 15.76
CA LEU A 272 -16.77 -1.51 16.12
C LEU A 272 -16.58 -1.73 17.62
N SER A 273 -17.62 -2.18 18.31
CA SER A 273 -17.58 -2.52 19.73
C SER A 273 -18.01 -3.96 19.95
N SER A 274 -17.59 -4.56 21.06
CA SER A 274 -18.06 -5.86 21.51
C SER A 274 -18.69 -5.74 22.90
N ALA A 275 -19.81 -6.41 23.12
CA ALA A 275 -20.40 -6.54 24.44
C ALA A 275 -19.54 -7.47 25.33
N SER A 276 -19.71 -7.39 26.64
CA SER A 276 -19.16 -8.40 27.56
C SER A 276 -19.66 -9.79 27.14
N ASN A 277 -18.73 -10.74 26.93
CA ASN A 277 -19.01 -12.10 26.43
C ASN A 277 -19.52 -12.18 24.97
N ALA A 278 -19.28 -11.15 24.15
CA ALA A 278 -19.49 -11.27 22.72
C ALA A 278 -18.68 -12.44 22.15
N SER A 279 -19.23 -13.13 21.15
CA SER A 279 -18.58 -14.25 20.49
C SER A 279 -18.98 -14.30 19.02
N VAL A 280 -18.06 -14.77 18.18
CA VAL A 280 -18.32 -15.06 16.77
C VAL A 280 -18.07 -16.55 16.58
N THR A 281 -19.13 -17.31 16.32
CA THR A 281 -19.08 -18.76 16.11
C THR A 281 -19.19 -19.06 14.62
N LEU A 282 -18.32 -19.93 14.12
CA LEU A 282 -18.31 -20.35 12.72
C LEU A 282 -18.94 -21.73 12.59
N THR A 283 -19.92 -21.90 11.69
CA THR A 283 -20.67 -23.14 11.51
C THR A 283 -20.88 -23.46 10.04
N ASN A 284 -21.23 -24.71 9.73
CA ASN A 284 -21.67 -25.14 8.39
C ASN A 284 -20.70 -24.75 7.26
N GLY A 285 -19.40 -24.87 7.51
CA GLY A 285 -18.35 -24.60 6.52
C GLY A 285 -17.82 -23.16 6.50
N ALA A 286 -18.27 -22.28 7.39
CA ALA A 286 -17.66 -20.98 7.59
C ALA A 286 -16.24 -21.12 8.19
N THR A 287 -15.29 -20.33 7.70
CA THR A 287 -13.89 -20.34 8.14
C THR A 287 -13.39 -18.92 8.43
N ALA A 288 -12.47 -18.78 9.39
CA ALA A 288 -12.05 -17.46 9.89
C ALA A 288 -11.24 -16.65 8.87
N ASP A 289 -10.52 -17.32 7.97
CA ASP A 289 -9.77 -16.71 6.86
C ASP A 289 -10.67 -16.04 5.80
N LYS A 290 -12.00 -16.22 5.91
CA LYS A 290 -13.02 -15.67 5.01
C LYS A 290 -13.90 -14.62 5.66
N VAL A 291 -13.58 -14.19 6.88
CA VAL A 291 -14.35 -13.22 7.65
C VAL A 291 -13.55 -11.92 7.77
N PHE A 292 -14.04 -10.87 7.14
CA PHE A 292 -13.36 -9.58 7.06
C PHE A 292 -14.16 -8.49 7.78
N TRP A 293 -13.50 -7.78 8.69
CA TRP A 293 -14.05 -6.62 9.39
C TRP A 293 -13.33 -5.37 8.92
N VAL A 294 -14.00 -4.52 8.16
CA VAL A 294 -13.49 -3.25 7.64
C VAL A 294 -14.05 -2.14 8.53
N VAL A 295 -13.23 -1.63 9.44
CA VAL A 295 -13.66 -0.67 10.48
C VAL A 295 -13.07 0.71 10.17
N GLY A 296 -13.93 1.71 9.99
CA GLY A 296 -13.54 3.06 9.56
C GLY A 296 -12.87 3.91 10.63
N SER A 297 -13.14 3.65 11.92
CA SER A 297 -12.50 4.34 13.04
C SER A 297 -12.47 3.50 14.32
N SER A 298 -11.78 3.96 15.36
CA SER A 298 -11.76 3.34 16.69
C SER A 298 -12.20 4.32 17.76
#